data_AF-A0A8W8HVV2-F1
#
_entry.id   AF-A0A8W8HVV2-F1
#
_cell.length_a   1.000
_cell.length_b   1.000
_cell.length_c   1.000
_cell.angle_alpha   90.00
_cell.angle_beta   90.00
_cell.angle_gamma   90.00
#
_symmetry.space_group_name_H-M   'P 1'
#
loop_
_entity.id
_entity.type
_entity.pdbx_description
1 polymer ?
#
loop_
_entity_poly.entity_id
_entity_poly.type
_entity_poly.pdbx_seq_one_letter_code
_entity_poly.pdbx_strand_id
1 'polypeptide(L)'
;SEMLTATFRGRPLNGKIERVPSGYTSIIMKEQRRPFTEEEERTVTVTHTFDKFHYWNLDKKPSADDRFSQMLDWVELSKTLHSPTEATVTSSQISNVSI
;
A
#
# COMPACT_ATOMS: atom_id res chain seq x y z
N SER A 1 -4.59 -9.66 -17.97
CA SER A 1 -5.64 -8.86 -17.32
C SER A 1 -6.60 -8.37 -18.38
N GLU A 2 -7.89 -8.30 -18.07
CA GLU A 2 -8.89 -7.70 -18.97
C GLU A 2 -8.58 -6.20 -19.12
N MET A 3 -8.40 -5.73 -20.36
CA MET A 3 -8.22 -4.31 -20.66
C MET A 3 -9.58 -3.64 -20.82
N LEU A 4 -9.71 -2.47 -20.21
CA LEU A 4 -10.92 -1.67 -20.23
C LEU A 4 -10.69 -0.39 -21.03
N THR A 5 -11.75 0.12 -21.66
CA THR A 5 -11.74 1.41 -22.36
C THR A 5 -12.90 2.27 -21.88
N ALA A 6 -12.67 3.57 -21.72
CA ALA A 6 -13.69 4.54 -21.37
C ALA A 6 -13.37 5.91 -21.96
N THR A 7 -14.29 6.87 -21.80
CA THR A 7 -14.03 8.29 -22.09
C THR A 7 -14.39 9.14 -20.88
N PHE A 8 -13.56 10.13 -20.58
CA PHE A 8 -13.85 11.11 -19.55
C PHE A 8 -13.58 12.51 -20.08
N ARG A 9 -14.64 13.35 -20.07
CA ARG A 9 -14.61 14.71 -20.65
C ARG A 9 -14.07 14.73 -22.10
N GLY A 10 -14.49 13.75 -22.90
CA GLY A 10 -14.10 13.63 -24.31
C GLY A 10 -12.70 13.06 -24.56
N ARG A 11 -11.96 12.63 -23.51
CA ARG A 11 -10.62 12.07 -23.65
C ARG A 11 -10.63 10.55 -23.43
N PRO A 12 -9.89 9.77 -24.24
CA PRO A 12 -9.84 8.32 -24.11
C PRO A 12 -9.09 7.91 -22.83
N LEU A 13 -9.63 6.91 -22.16
CA LEU A 13 -9.01 6.24 -21.03
C LEU A 13 -8.80 4.76 -21.36
N ASN A 14 -7.64 4.23 -20.98
CA ASN A 14 -7.37 2.80 -21.01
C ASN A 14 -7.15 2.33 -19.56
N GLY A 15 -7.78 1.23 -19.19
CA GLY A 15 -7.78 0.76 -17.81
C GLY A 15 -7.59 -0.74 -17.67
N LYS A 16 -7.47 -1.16 -16.41
CA LYS A 16 -7.49 -2.56 -15.98
C LYS A 16 -8.14 -2.67 -14.61
N ILE A 17 -8.66 -3.85 -14.29
CA ILE A 17 -9.08 -4.16 -12.93
C ILE A 17 -7.84 -4.52 -12.11
N GLU A 18 -7.62 -3.78 -11.03
CA GLU A 18 -6.59 -4.05 -10.04
C GLU A 18 -7.19 -4.69 -8.80
N ARG A 19 -6.45 -5.64 -8.21
CA ARG A 19 -6.86 -6.33 -6.98
C ARG A 19 -5.99 -5.90 -5.82
N VAL A 20 -6.55 -5.97 -4.62
CA VAL A 20 -5.81 -5.74 -3.39
C VAL A 20 -4.70 -6.80 -3.24
N PRO A 21 -3.47 -6.43 -2.83
CA PRO A 21 -2.40 -7.40 -2.59
C PRO A 21 -2.79 -8.47 -1.58
N SER A 22 -2.29 -9.69 -1.77
CA SER A 22 -2.58 -10.82 -0.88
C SER A 22 -2.14 -10.52 0.55
N GLY A 23 -3.03 -10.81 1.52
CA GLY A 23 -2.79 -10.51 2.94
C GLY A 23 -3.11 -9.08 3.36
N TYR A 24 -3.61 -8.23 2.46
CA TYR A 24 -4.03 -6.87 2.76
C TYR A 24 -5.55 -6.70 2.60
N THR A 25 -6.12 -5.74 3.33
CA THR A 25 -7.52 -5.29 3.18
C THR A 25 -7.53 -3.82 2.81
N SER A 26 -8.32 -3.47 1.81
CA SER A 26 -8.54 -2.06 1.48
C SER A 26 -9.63 -1.44 2.34
N ILE A 27 -9.44 -0.19 2.72
CA ILE A 27 -10.39 0.58 3.52
C ILE A 27 -10.54 1.98 2.92
N ILE A 28 -11.77 2.50 2.94
CA ILE A 28 -12.04 3.92 2.69
C ILE A 28 -12.35 4.55 4.05
N MET A 29 -11.46 5.45 4.49
CA MET A 29 -11.62 6.17 5.74
C MET A 29 -12.18 7.57 5.49
N LYS A 30 -13.07 8.02 6.38
CA LYS A 30 -13.64 9.36 6.36
C LYS A 30 -13.52 10.00 7.73
N GLU A 31 -13.04 11.24 7.72
CA GLU A 31 -13.12 12.17 8.84
C GLU A 31 -14.51 12.81 8.83
N GLN A 32 -15.35 12.48 9.82
CA GLN A 32 -16.74 12.95 9.85
C GLN A 32 -16.84 14.40 10.30
N ARG A 33 -15.92 14.83 11.16
CA ARG A 33 -15.82 16.19 11.68
C ARG A 33 -14.35 16.57 11.75
N ARG A 34 -14.01 17.73 11.19
CA ARG A 34 -12.66 18.29 11.34
C ARG A 34 -12.52 18.87 12.75
N PRO A 35 -11.38 18.65 13.42
CA PRO A 35 -11.05 19.35 14.66
C PRO A 35 -11.18 20.86 14.48
N PHE A 36 -11.76 21.55 15.46
CA PHE A 36 -11.85 23.01 15.45
C PHE A 36 -10.57 23.67 15.99
N THR A 37 -9.82 22.96 16.83
CA THR A 37 -8.53 23.38 17.39
C THR A 37 -7.50 22.26 17.25
N GLU A 38 -6.22 22.58 17.44
CA GLU A 38 -5.13 21.59 17.34
C GLU A 38 -5.08 20.63 18.54
N GLU A 39 -5.65 21.01 19.69
CA GLU A 39 -5.71 20.13 20.87
C GLU A 39 -6.82 19.07 20.78
N GLU A 40 -7.73 19.19 19.83
CA GLU A 40 -8.87 18.30 19.72
C GLU A 40 -8.52 17.00 18.97
N GLU A 41 -8.92 15.86 19.53
CA GLU A 41 -8.58 14.55 19.00
C GLU A 41 -9.21 14.29 17.62
N ARG A 42 -8.36 13.93 16.66
CA ARG A 42 -8.77 13.68 15.28
C ARG A 42 -9.33 12.28 15.13
N THR A 43 -10.63 12.17 14.81
CA THR A 43 -11.30 10.89 14.58
C THR A 43 -11.51 10.60 13.10
N VAL A 44 -11.01 9.46 12.63
CA VAL A 44 -11.25 8.92 11.29
C VAL A 44 -11.94 7.56 11.38
N THR A 45 -12.99 7.36 10.59
CA THR A 45 -13.82 6.15 10.62
C THR A 45 -13.72 5.38 9.31
N VAL A 46 -13.64 4.05 9.38
CA VAL A 46 -13.76 3.20 8.19
C VAL A 46 -15.21 3.23 7.73
N THR A 47 -15.41 3.57 6.46
CA THR A 47 -16.75 3.66 5.86
C THR A 47 -17.04 2.50 4.91
N HIS A 48 -16.02 2.02 4.19
CA HIS A 48 -16.16 0.97 3.18
C HIS A 48 -14.89 0.14 3.06
N THR A 49 -15.04 -1.05 2.48
CA THR A 49 -13.97 -1.95 2.06
C THR A 49 -14.19 -2.36 0.61
N PHE A 50 -13.13 -2.80 -0.08
CA PHE A 50 -13.22 -3.33 -1.44
C PHE A 50 -12.16 -4.41 -1.71
N ASP A 51 -12.39 -5.29 -2.67
CA ASP A 51 -11.45 -6.35 -3.09
C ASP A 51 -10.70 -5.99 -4.39
N LYS A 52 -11.27 -5.07 -5.18
CA LYS A 52 -10.74 -4.62 -6.46
C LYS A 52 -11.19 -3.19 -6.77
N PHE A 53 -10.46 -2.53 -7.66
CA PHE A 53 -10.82 -1.22 -8.19
C PHE A 53 -10.38 -1.10 -9.65
N HIS A 54 -10.87 -0.08 -10.34
CA HIS A 54 -10.54 0.16 -11.74
C HIS A 54 -9.42 1.20 -11.80
N TYR A 55 -8.27 0.81 -12.33
CA TYR A 55 -7.16 1.71 -12.58
C TYR A 55 -7.24 2.22 -14.02
N TRP A 56 -7.21 3.55 -14.18
CA TRP A 56 -7.38 4.21 -15.47
C TRP A 56 -6.21 5.13 -15.77
N ASN A 57 -5.62 4.93 -16.94
CA ASN A 57 -4.65 5.83 -17.53
C ASN A 57 -5.30 6.61 -18.67
N LEU A 58 -4.82 7.84 -18.81
CA LEU A 58 -5.23 8.73 -19.88
C LEU A 58 -4.44 8.40 -21.16
N ASP A 59 -5.14 7.94 -22.19
CA ASP A 59 -4.64 7.59 -23.53
C ASP A 59 -3.50 6.54 -23.60
N LYS A 60 -2.87 6.20 -22.48
CA LYS A 60 -1.84 5.16 -22.37
C LYS A 60 -2.41 3.88 -21.78
N LYS A 61 -1.97 2.74 -22.29
CA LYS A 61 -2.27 1.45 -21.67
C LYS A 61 -1.58 1.35 -20.31
N PRO A 62 -2.27 0.87 -19.27
CA PRO A 62 -1.62 0.56 -18.00
C PRO A 62 -0.46 -0.43 -18.16
N SER A 63 0.66 -0.19 -17.49
CA SER A 63 1.87 -1.01 -17.55
C SER A 63 2.58 -1.11 -16.19
N ALA A 64 3.70 -1.83 -16.15
CA ALA A 64 4.56 -1.91 -14.97
C ALA A 64 5.31 -0.58 -14.68
N ASP A 65 5.42 0.30 -15.67
CA ASP A 65 6.09 1.60 -15.52
C ASP A 65 5.20 2.62 -14.80
N ASP A 66 3.93 2.30 -14.58
CA ASP A 66 3.02 3.13 -13.83
C ASP A 66 3.47 3.20 -12.36
N ARG A 67 3.55 4.42 -11.82
CA ARG A 67 3.94 4.65 -10.40
C ARG A 67 3.05 3.89 -9.42
N PHE A 68 1.79 3.68 -9.77
CA PHE A 68 0.86 2.90 -8.95
C PHE A 68 1.25 1.40 -8.92
N SER A 69 1.62 0.81 -10.07
CA SER A 69 2.11 -0.57 -10.13
C SER A 69 3.38 -0.71 -9.27
N GLN A 70 4.34 0.21 -9.41
CA GLN A 70 5.57 0.21 -8.61
C GLN A 70 5.33 0.40 -7.10
N MET A 71 4.29 1.15 -6.72
CA MET A 71 3.88 1.29 -5.33
C MET A 71 3.38 -0.04 -4.75
N LEU A 72 2.69 -0.87 -5.53
CA LEU A 72 2.28 -2.21 -5.07
C LEU A 72 3.51 -3.11 -4.85
N ASP A 73 4.50 -3.05 -5.73
CA ASP A 73 5.77 -3.77 -5.54
C ASP A 73 6.50 -3.33 -4.26
N TRP A 74 6.43 -2.03 -3.94
CA TRP A 74 7.00 -1.48 -2.71
C TRP A 74 6.36 -2.05 -1.43
N VAL A 75 5.07 -2.42 -1.46
CA VAL A 75 4.39 -3.04 -0.30
C VAL A 75 5.03 -4.39 0.03
N GLU A 76 5.30 -5.21 -0.98
CA GLU A 76 5.94 -6.52 -0.81
C GLU A 76 7.41 -6.37 -0.37
N LEU A 77 8.15 -5.44 -0.98
CA LEU A 77 9.52 -5.16 -0.61
C LEU A 77 9.62 -4.69 0.85
N SER A 78 8.74 -3.77 1.27
CA SER A 78 8.70 -3.26 2.64
C SER A 78 8.45 -4.37 3.66
N LYS A 79 7.56 -5.33 3.36
CA LYS A 79 7.31 -6.48 4.23
C LYS A 79 8.58 -7.31 4.45
N THR A 80 9.35 -7.55 3.40
CA THR A 80 10.61 -8.29 3.48
C THR A 80 11.67 -7.53 4.26
N LEU A 81 11.84 -6.24 3.98
CA LEU A 81 12.85 -5.39 4.64
C LEU A 81 12.64 -5.26 6.15
N HIS A 82 11.39 -5.21 6.61
CA HIS A 82 11.05 -5.07 8.03
C HIS A 82 10.79 -6.41 8.71
N SER A 83 11.10 -7.53 8.05
CA SER A 83 10.97 -8.84 8.68
C SER A 83 11.89 -8.95 9.91
N PRO A 84 11.42 -9.53 11.03
CA PRO A 84 12.27 -9.70 12.21
C PRO A 84 13.54 -10.45 11.88
N THR A 85 14.69 -9.96 12.33
CA THR A 85 15.95 -10.71 12.24
C THR A 85 16.00 -11.72 13.39
N GLU A 86 16.41 -12.95 13.10
CA GLU A 86 16.80 -13.87 14.17
C GLU A 86 18.07 -13.29 14.80
N ALA A 87 17.94 -12.72 15.99
CA ALA A 87 19.09 -12.41 16.83
C ALA A 87 19.72 -13.74 17.24
N THR A 88 20.63 -14.25 16.40
CA THR A 88 21.55 -15.30 16.80
C THR A 88 22.49 -14.66 17.81
N VAL A 89 22.10 -14.67 19.08
CA VAL A 89 23.04 -14.43 20.18
C VAL A 89 23.99 -15.61 20.15
N THR A 90 25.12 -15.47 19.44
CA THR A 90 26.25 -16.37 19.57
C THR A 90 26.76 -16.28 21.01
N SER A 91 26.25 -17.15 21.88
CA SER A 91 26.82 -17.45 23.20
C SER A 91 28.18 -18.09 23.02
N SER A 92 29.20 -17.29 22.72
CA SER A 92 30.59 -17.75 22.72
C SER A 92 31.58 -16.60 22.85
N GLN A 93 31.38 -15.69 23.82
CA GLN A 93 32.45 -14.86 24.39
C GLN A 93 32.19 -14.57 25.88
N ILE A 94 32.07 -15.62 26.71
CA ILE A 94 32.33 -15.52 28.16
C ILE A 94 33.32 -16.63 28.53
N SER A 95 34.58 -16.45 28.15
CA SER A 95 35.68 -17.10 28.85
C SER A 95 36.98 -16.35 28.58
N ASN A 96 37.65 -16.01 29.67
CA ASN A 96 39.06 -15.62 29.81
C ASN A 96 39.33 -14.12 29.93
N VAL A 97 39.30 -13.61 31.16
CA VAL A 97 40.54 -13.17 31.85
C VAL A 97 40.41 -13.46 33.34
N SER A 98 41.14 -14.47 33.81
CA SER A 98 41.60 -14.57 35.20
C SER A 98 43.10 -14.26 35.17
N ILE A 99 43.50 -13.11 35.69
CA ILE A 99 44.75 -12.87 36.44
C ILE A 99 44.44 -11.76 37.44
#